data_AF-A0A134A8Z5-F1
#
_entry.id   AF-A0A134A8Z5-F1
#
_cell.length_a   1.000
_cell.length_b   1.000
_cell.length_c   1.000
_cell.angle_alpha   90.00
_cell.angle_beta   90.00
_cell.angle_gamma   90.00
#
_symmetry.space_group_name_H-M   'P 1'
#
loop_
_entity.id
_entity.type
_entity.pdbx_description
1 polymer ?
#
loop_
_entity_poly.entity_id
_entity_poly.type
_entity_poly.pdbx_seq_one_letter_code
_entity_poly.pdbx_strand_id
1 'polypeptide(L)' 'MKILKKVLHLNYNEPKGEKRVVKSYNFEVAPTAEDTALKEVGEELKKLIAKNIEDIVTSTKESL' A
#
# COMPACT_ATOMS: atom_id res chain seq x y z
N MET A 1 -14.66 20.70 -9.66
CA MET A 1 -14.89 20.32 -8.26
C MET A 1 -13.53 20.20 -7.57
N LYS A 2 -13.33 20.83 -6.41
CA LYS A 2 -12.08 20.72 -5.64
C LYS A 2 -12.14 19.45 -4.79
N ILE A 3 -11.22 18.50 -5.03
CA ILE A 3 -11.08 17.32 -4.18
C ILE A 3 -10.45 17.78 -2.86
N LEU A 4 -11.12 17.52 -1.74
CA LEU A 4 -10.70 17.96 -0.41
C LEU A 4 -9.86 16.90 0.31
N LYS A 5 -10.10 15.62 0.00
CA LYS A 5 -9.42 14.48 0.60
C LYS A 5 -9.44 13.31 -0.38
N LYS A 6 -8.33 12.57 -0.43
CA LYS A 6 -8.21 11.35 -1.21
C LYS A 6 -7.55 10.29 -0.34
N VAL A 7 -8.02 9.04 -0.46
CA VAL A 7 -7.54 7.92 0.36
C VAL A 7 -7.31 6.72 -0.54
N LEU A 8 -6.15 6.08 -0.38
CA LEU A 8 -5.85 4.79 -0.98
C LEU A 8 -6.27 3.69 0.01
N HIS A 9 -7.17 2.81 -0.42
CA HIS A 9 -7.64 1.66 0.36
C HIS A 9 -6.98 0.38 -0.16
N LEU A 10 -6.22 -0.29 0.69
CA LEU A 10 -5.63 -1.58 0.39
C LEU A 10 -6.33 -2.67 1.21
N ASN A 11 -7.11 -3.51 0.53
CA ASN A 11 -7.90 -4.58 1.14
C ASN A 11 -7.22 -5.93 0.91
N TYR A 12 -6.96 -6.67 1.99
CA TYR A 12 -6.32 -7.98 1.95
C TYR A 12 -7.22 -9.02 2.61
N ASN A 13 -7.32 -10.19 1.97
CA ASN A 13 -8.01 -11.33 2.55
C ASN A 13 -7.03 -12.15 3.38
N GLU A 14 -7.27 -12.22 4.68
CA GLU A 14 -6.55 -13.12 5.57
C GLU A 14 -7.40 -14.38 5.79
N PRO A 15 -6.88 -15.58 5.51
CA PRO A 15 -7.58 -16.82 5.83
C PRO A 15 -7.64 -16.98 7.35
N LYS A 16 -8.85 -17.12 7.90
CA LYS A 16 -9.10 -17.40 9.32
C LYS A 16 -9.97 -18.65 9.43
N GLY A 17 -9.33 -19.82 9.38
CA GLY A 17 -10.04 -21.10 9.26
C GLY A 17 -10.80 -21.19 7.93
N GLU A 18 -12.09 -21.55 7.97
CA GLU A 18 -12.96 -21.62 6.79
C GLU A 18 -13.50 -20.26 6.32
N LYS A 19 -13.28 -19.18 7.10
CA LYS A 19 -13.75 -17.83 6.77
C LYS A 19 -12.62 -16.97 6.25
N ARG A 20 -12.93 -16.10 5.29
CA ARG A 20 -12.02 -15.03 4.84
C ARG A 20 -12.37 -13.76 5.62
N VAL A 21 -11.37 -13.16 6.27
CA VAL A 21 -11.51 -11.86 6.91
C VAL A 21 -10.83 -10.82 6.02
N VAL A 22 -11.56 -9.75 5.70
CA VAL A 22 -10.97 -8.61 4.96
C VAL A 22 -10.33 -7.68 5.99
N LYS A 23 -9.02 -7.47 5.89
CA LYS A 23 -8.30 -6.38 6.56
C LYS A 23 -8.08 -5.24 5.58
N SER A 24 -8.27 -4.02 6.04
CA SER A 24 -8.11 -2.82 5.22
C SER A 24 -7.06 -1.88 5.82
N TYR A 25 -6.11 -1.45 5.00
CA TYR A 25 -5.19 -0.36 5.33
C TYR A 25 -5.55 0.87 4.52
N ASN A 26 -5.59 2.02 5.17
CA ASN A 26 -6.01 3.28 4.58
C ASN A 26 -4.85 4.27 4.64
N PHE A 27 -4.51 4.86 3.50
CA PHE A 27 -3.47 5.88 3.40
C PHE A 27 -4.09 7.17 2.90
N GLU A 28 -3.95 8.24 3.65
CA GLU A 28 -4.29 9.57 3.14
C GLU A 28 -3.29 9.94 2.04
N VAL A 29 -3.81 10.35 0.89
CA VAL A 29 -3.00 10.71 -0.27
C VAL A 29 -3.34 12.12 -0.72
N ALA A 30 -2.39 12.76 -1.38
CA ALA A 30 -2.59 14.10 -1.91
C ALA A 30 -3.84 14.12 -2.82
N PRO A 31 -4.74 15.11 -2.67
CA PRO A 31 -5.94 15.22 -3.51
C PRO A 31 -5.65 15.30 -5.02
N THR A 32 -4.43 15.72 -5.38
CA THR A 32 -3.92 15.85 -6.75
C THR A 32 -3.25 14.58 -7.28
N ALA A 33 -3.04 13.55 -6.45
CA ALA A 33 -2.44 12.31 -6.89
C ALA A 33 -3.30 11.66 -7.98
N GLU A 34 -2.71 11.18 -9.06
CA GLU A 34 -3.45 10.55 -10.15
C GLU A 34 -3.95 9.15 -9.78
N ASP A 35 -5.15 8.79 -10.24
CA ASP A 35 -5.74 7.47 -9.99
C ASP A 35 -4.88 6.33 -10.55
N THR A 36 -4.26 6.54 -11.72
CA THR A 36 -3.41 5.55 -12.37
C THR A 36 -2.17 5.26 -11.53
N ALA A 37 -1.49 6.31 -11.05
CA ALA A 37 -0.33 6.17 -10.16
C ALA A 37 -0.68 5.46 -8.85
N LEU A 38 -1.84 5.77 -8.25
CA LEU A 38 -2.31 5.10 -7.03
C LEU A 38 -2.61 3.61 -7.24
N LYS A 39 -3.15 3.24 -8.42
CA LYS A 39 -3.37 1.84 -8.79
C LYS A 39 -2.05 1.08 -8.96
N GLU A 40 -1.08 1.68 -9.63
CA GLU A 40 0.26 1.08 -9.81
C GLU A 40 0.95 0.86 -8.46
N VAL A 41 0.93 1.87 -7.58
CA VAL A 41 1.46 1.74 -6.21
C VAL A 41 0.76 0.61 -5.44
N GLY A 42 -0.57 0.51 -5.56
CA GLY A 42 -1.33 -0.57 -4.93
C GLY A 42 -0.92 -1.98 -5.43
N GLU A 43 -0.70 -2.15 -6.73
CA GLU A 43 -0.24 -3.41 -7.31
C GLU A 43 1.20 -3.76 -6.91
N GLU A 44 2.10 -2.78 -6.83
CA GLU A 44 3.47 -3.01 -6.35
C GLU A 44 3.50 -3.40 -4.87
N LEU A 45 2.71 -2.75 -4.02
CA LEU A 45 2.57 -3.14 -2.60
C LEU A 45 2.01 -4.56 -2.45
N LYS A 46 1.04 -4.93 -3.27
CA LYS A 46 0.49 -6.30 -3.29
C LYS A 46 1.57 -7.34 -3.64
N LYS A 47 2.46 -7.05 -4.59
CA LYS A 47 3.60 -7.93 -4.94
C LYS A 47 4.62 -8.02 -3.81
N LEU A 48 4.88 -6.92 -3.10
CA LEU A 48 5.80 -6.88 -1.98
C LEU A 48 5.30 -7.74 -0.80
N ILE A 49 4.01 -7.65 -0.45
CA ILE A 49 3.42 -8.38 0.68
C ILE A 49 3.23 -9.88 0.35
N ALA A 50 2.99 -10.22 -0.92
CA ALA A 50 2.87 -11.61 -1.36
C ALA A 50 4.20 -12.37 -1.35
N LYS A 51 5.34 -11.66 -1.33
CA LYS A 51 6.66 -12.26 -1.16
C LYS A 51 7.00 -12.17 0.33
N ASN A 52 7.26 -13.31 0.99
CA ASN A 52 7.87 -13.29 2.32
C ASN A 52 9.16 -12.49 2.23
N ILE A 53 9.19 -11.30 2.80
CA ILE A 53 10.38 -10.45 2.81
C ILE A 53 11.35 -11.09 3.81
N GLU A 54 12.37 -11.76 3.29
CA GLU A 54 13.38 -12.44 4.11
C GLU A 54 14.45 -11.47 4.64
N ASP A 55 14.63 -10.29 4.05
CA ASP A 55 15.57 -9.27 4.55
C ASP A 55 15.23 -7.84 4.06
N ILE A 56 15.37 -6.83 4.94
CA ILE A 56 15.19 -5.40 4.62
C ILE A 56 16.46 -4.64 5.00
N VAL A 57 17.30 -4.31 4.03
CA VAL A 57 18.50 -3.50 4.23
C VAL A 57 18.21 -2.04 3.85
N THR A 58 18.33 -1.14 4.82
CA THR A 58 18.35 0.31 4.59
C THR A 58 19.80 0.80 4.67
N SER A 59 20.28 1.42 3.59
CA SER A 59 21.60 2.04 3.54
C SER A 59 21.43 3.54 3.34
N THR A 60 21.78 4.30 4.38
CA THR A 60 21.87 5.76 4.33
C THR A 60 23.34 6.13 4.18
N LYS A 61 23.70 6.77 3.08
CA LYS A 61 25.00 7.45 2.96
C LYS A 61 24.82 8.89 3.37
N GLU A 62 25.37 9.24 4.52
CA GLU A 62 25.59 10.63 4.91
C GLU A 62 26.94 11.08 4.37
N SER A 63 26.98 12.27 3.75
CA SER A 63 28.24 12.91 3.34
C SER A 63 28.86 13.60 4.54
N LEU A 64 30.18 13.42 4.71
CA LEU A 64 31.00 14.22 5.63
C LEU A 64 30.95 15.71 5.24
#